data_AF-A0A6N8G053-F1
#
_entry.id   AF-A0A6N8G053-F1
#
_cell.length_a   1.000
_cell.length_b   1.000
_cell.length_c   1.000
_cell.angle_alpha   90.00
_cell.angle_beta   90.00
_cell.angle_gamma   90.00
#
_symmetry.space_group_name_H-M   'P 1'
#
loop_
_entity.id
_entity.type
_entity.pdbx_description
1 polymer ?
#
loop_
_entity_poly.entity_id
_entity_poly.type
_entity_poly.pdbx_seq_one_letter_code
_entity_poly.pdbx_strand_id
1 'polypeptide(L)'
;MLLRFLQFLAVVLMGVQLGVSYAHFMQMPGKLTLPLDCYILVQNQVISYRVKLAFIEIPSIASATATTVLIRNHQKAFWLTLIGAVCMVLM
;
A
#
# COMPACT_ATOMS: atom_id res chain seq x y z
N MET A 1 -3.67 -11.69 -21.08
CA MET A 1 -4.58 -10.71 -20.45
C MET A 1 -4.43 -10.65 -18.94
N LEU A 2 -4.39 -11.79 -18.23
CA LEU A 2 -4.23 -11.85 -16.78
C LEU A 2 -3.04 -11.03 -16.23
N LEU A 3 -1.86 -11.13 -16.87
CA LEU A 3 -0.68 -10.37 -16.45
C LEU A 3 -0.89 -8.85 -16.49
N ARG A 4 -1.45 -8.35 -17.60
CA ARG A 4 -1.72 -6.91 -17.76
C ARG A 4 -2.77 -6.42 -16.77
N PHE A 5 -3.76 -7.26 -16.49
CA PHE A 5 -4.78 -6.96 -15.48
C PHE A 5 -4.17 -6.86 -14.07
N LEU A 6 -3.32 -7.81 -13.68
CA LEU A 6 -2.63 -7.78 -12.39
C LEU A 6 -1.66 -6.61 -12.27
N GLN A 7 -0.92 -6.28 -13.34
CA GLN A 7 -0.06 -5.10 -13.38
C GLN A 7 -0.87 -3.81 -13.21
N PHE A 8 -1.99 -3.68 -13.92
CA PHE A 8 -2.88 -2.53 -13.80
C PHE A 8 -3.43 -2.42 -12.37
N LEU A 9 -3.93 -3.52 -11.81
CA LEU A 9 -4.45 -3.57 -10.46
C LEU A 9 -3.39 -3.18 -9.42
N ALA A 10 -2.16 -3.72 -9.54
CA ALA A 10 -1.06 -3.40 -8.64
C ALA A 10 -0.71 -1.90 -8.68
N VAL A 11 -0.61 -1.30 -9.88
CA VAL A 11 -0.27 0.13 -10.02
C VAL A 11 -1.38 1.02 -9.47
N VAL A 12 -2.64 0.72 -9.78
CA VAL A 12 -3.79 1.53 -9.33
C VAL A 12 -3.94 1.45 -7.82
N LEU A 13 -3.95 0.24 -7.25
CA LEU A 13 -4.09 0.06 -5.81
C LEU A 13 -2.92 0.66 -5.03
N MET A 14 -1.70 0.51 -5.54
CA MET A 14 -0.52 1.14 -4.93
C MET A 14 -0.60 2.67 -5.00
N GLY A 15 -1.04 3.24 -6.11
CA GLY A 15 -1.23 4.70 -6.23
C GLY A 15 -2.22 5.23 -5.19
N VAL A 16 -3.34 4.52 -5.01
CA VAL A 16 -4.33 4.87 -3.96
C VAL A 16 -3.72 4.73 -2.56
N GLN A 17 -3.02 3.62 -2.28
CA GLN A 17 -2.38 3.38 -0.99
C GLN A 17 -1.35 4.47 -0.66
N LEU A 18 -0.48 4.83 -1.61
CA LEU A 18 0.50 5.90 -1.45
C LEU A 18 -0.18 7.25 -1.19
N GLY A 19 -1.26 7.57 -1.90
CA GLY A 19 -2.03 8.79 -1.68
C GLY A 19 -2.62 8.88 -0.27
N VAL A 20 -3.21 7.79 0.21
CA VAL A 20 -3.79 7.71 1.56
C VAL A 20 -2.70 7.77 2.64
N SER A 21 -1.59 7.06 2.45
CA SER A 21 -0.44 7.10 3.38
C SER A 21 0.22 8.49 3.41
N TYR A 22 0.33 9.16 2.26
CA TYR A 22 0.84 10.53 2.20
C TYR A 22 -0.09 11.52 2.91
N ALA A 23 -1.40 11.43 2.68
CA ALA A 23 -2.37 12.25 3.40
C ALA A 23 -2.30 12.02 4.91
N HIS A 24 -2.15 10.77 5.34
CA HIS A 24 -1.99 10.43 6.75
C HIS A 24 -0.67 10.97 7.33
N PHE A 25 0.42 10.91 6.56
CA PHE A 25 1.71 11.48 6.96
C PHE A 25 1.63 13.00 7.13
N MET A 26 0.96 13.70 6.22
CA MET A 26 0.73 15.17 6.33
C MET A 26 -0.08 15.57 7.55
N GLN A 27 -0.91 14.67 8.10
CA GLN A 27 -1.66 14.91 9.33
C GLN A 27 -0.84 14.67 10.61
N MET A 28 0.32 13.99 10.53
CA MET A 28 1.15 13.69 11.71
C MET A 28 1.52 14.92 12.55
N PRO A 29 2.01 16.05 12.00
CA PRO A 29 2.40 17.19 12.82
C PRO A 29 1.24 17.71 13.69
N GLY A 30 0.01 17.74 13.17
CA GLY A 30 -1.18 18.12 13.94
C GLY A 30 -1.65 17.03 14.92
N LYS A 31 -1.36 15.76 14.66
CA LYS A 31 -1.69 14.65 15.57
C LYS A 31 -0.74 14.56 16.75
N LEU A 32 0.55 14.83 16.54
CA LEU A 32 1.59 14.73 17.57
C LEU A 32 1.50 15.84 18.62
N THR A 33 0.78 16.92 18.34
CA THR A 33 0.50 17.99 19.30
C THR A 33 -0.70 17.68 20.20
N LEU A 34 -1.47 16.63 19.91
CA LEU A 34 -2.64 16.26 20.70
C LEU A 34 -2.23 15.51 21.98
N PRO A 35 -3.00 15.66 23.07
CA PRO A 35 -2.94 14.74 24.20
C PRO A 35 -3.19 13.29 23.74
N LEU A 36 -2.57 12.32 24.42
CA LEU A 36 -2.60 10.90 24.05
C LEU A 36 -4.02 10.36 23.81
N ASP A 37 -4.97 10.74 24.67
CA ASP A 37 -6.35 10.27 24.59
C ASP A 37 -7.04 10.79 23.32
N CYS A 38 -6.82 12.06 22.98
CA CYS A 38 -7.30 12.66 21.74
C CYS A 38 -6.62 12.04 20.50
N TYR A 39 -5.33 11.74 20.58
CA TYR A 39 -4.60 11.06 19.51
C TYR A 39 -5.22 9.68 19.21
N ILE A 40 -5.44 8.86 20.24
CA ILE A 40 -6.02 7.52 20.10
C ILE A 40 -7.42 7.60 19.51
N LEU A 41 -8.24 8.56 19.98
CA LEU A 41 -9.61 8.75 19.50
C LEU A 41 -9.63 9.14 18.02
N VAL A 42 -8.84 10.13 17.61
CA VAL A 42 -8.74 10.56 16.20
C VAL A 42 -8.23 9.43 15.30
N GLN A 43 -7.23 8.68 15.76
CA GLN A 43 -6.61 7.59 15.00
C GLN A 43 -7.58 6.42 14.77
N ASN A 44 -8.38 6.06 15.78
CA ASN A 44 -9.23 4.86 15.75
C ASN A 44 -10.68 5.11 15.31
N GLN A 45 -11.27 6.26 15.67
CA GLN A 45 -12.69 6.53 15.42
C GLN A 45 -12.93 7.42 14.20
N VAL A 46 -12.15 8.49 14.06
CA VAL A 46 -12.41 9.52 13.04
C VAL A 46 -11.81 9.12 11.69
N ILE A 47 -10.57 8.64 11.71
CA ILE A 47 -9.83 8.35 10.48
C ILE A 47 -9.97 6.87 10.10
N SER A 48 -10.14 5.97 11.09
CA SER A 48 -10.27 4.51 10.89
C SER A 48 -9.24 3.96 9.91
N TYR A 49 -8.03 4.52 9.95
CA TYR A 49 -6.98 4.33 8.95
C TYR A 49 -6.61 2.84 8.81
N ARG A 50 -6.45 2.15 9.94
CA ARG A 50 -6.02 0.74 9.98
C ARG A 50 -6.95 -0.21 9.24
N VAL A 51 -8.27 -0.04 9.40
CA VAL A 51 -9.25 -0.97 8.81
C VAL A 51 -9.44 -0.69 7.32
N LYS A 52 -9.57 0.59 6.95
CA LYS A 52 -9.83 0.97 5.55
C LYS A 52 -8.61 0.77 4.64
N LEU A 53 -7.40 1.00 5.15
CA LEU A 53 -6.18 0.82 4.36
C LEU A 53 -5.90 -0.66 4.08
N ALA A 54 -6.15 -1.54 5.05
CA ALA A 54 -5.93 -2.98 4.90
C ALA A 54 -6.69 -3.58 3.70
N PHE A 55 -7.89 -3.08 3.40
CA PHE A 55 -8.67 -3.52 2.23
C PHE A 55 -8.04 -3.17 0.88
N ILE A 56 -7.14 -2.19 0.84
CA ILE A 56 -6.45 -1.74 -0.39
C ILE A 56 -5.04 -2.32 -0.43
N GLU A 57 -4.38 -2.38 0.72
CA GLU A 57 -3.02 -2.85 0.90
C GLU A 57 -2.86 -4.36 0.64
N ILE A 58 -3.76 -5.18 1.20
CA ILE A 58 -3.71 -6.64 0.99
C ILE A 58 -3.81 -6.99 -0.51
N PRO A 59 -4.80 -6.49 -1.28
CA PRO A 59 -4.88 -6.80 -2.70
C PRO A 59 -3.77 -6.13 -3.54
N SER A 60 -3.21 -4.99 -3.12
CA SER A 60 -2.06 -4.37 -3.82
C SER A 60 -0.84 -5.29 -3.76
N ILE A 61 -0.48 -5.75 -2.56
CA ILE A 61 0.65 -6.65 -2.32
C ILE A 61 0.41 -8.01 -3.01
N ALA A 62 -0.81 -8.55 -2.89
CA ALA A 62 -1.14 -9.82 -3.52
C ALA A 62 -1.02 -9.76 -5.05
N SER A 63 -1.49 -8.68 -5.68
CA SER A 63 -1.41 -8.50 -7.13
C SER A 63 0.03 -8.28 -7.62
N ALA A 64 0.85 -7.53 -6.88
CA ALA A 64 2.28 -7.36 -7.18
C ALA A 64 3.06 -8.68 -7.04
N THR A 65 2.79 -9.45 -5.98
CA THR A 65 3.41 -10.76 -5.75
C THR A 65 3.01 -11.76 -6.84
N ALA A 66 1.71 -11.83 -7.18
CA ALA A 66 1.22 -12.68 -8.27
C ALA A 66 1.86 -12.31 -9.62
N THR A 67 2.02 -11.02 -9.90
CA THR A 67 2.73 -10.53 -11.10
C THR A 67 4.19 -10.98 -11.12
N THR A 68 4.87 -10.94 -9.98
CA THR A 68 6.26 -11.39 -9.84
C THR A 68 6.41 -12.89 -10.12
N VAL A 69 5.50 -13.71 -9.58
CA VAL A 69 5.47 -15.17 -9.85
C VAL A 69 5.22 -15.46 -11.34
N LEU A 70 4.33 -14.71 -11.99
CA LEU A 70 4.02 -14.91 -13.41
C LEU A 70 5.16 -14.49 -14.35
N ILE A 71 5.99 -13.52 -13.96
CA ILE A 71 7.11 -13.01 -14.77
C ILE A 71 8.42 -13.77 -14.46
N ARG A 72 8.41 -14.81 -13.61
CA ARG A 72 9.61 -15.54 -13.17
C ARG A 72 10.55 -16.02 -14.29
N ASN A 73 10.02 -16.28 -15.48
CA ASN A 73 10.81 -16.74 -16.63
C ASN A 73 11.54 -15.60 -17.38
N HIS A 74 11.21 -14.33 -17.12
CA HIS A 74 11.82 -13.16 -17.76
C HIS A 74 12.75 -12.44 -16.77
N GLN A 75 14.03 -12.83 -16.75
CA GLN A 75 15.00 -12.40 -15.73
C GLN A 75 15.03 -10.89 -15.45
N LYS A 76 15.11 -10.02 -16.48
CA LYS A 76 15.20 -8.56 -16.27
C LYS A 76 13.92 -7.97 -15.67
N ALA A 77 12.77 -8.41 -16.16
CA ALA A 77 11.48 -7.91 -15.68
C ALA A 77 11.15 -8.46 -14.28
N PHE A 78 11.60 -9.69 -13.98
CA PHE A 78 11.43 -10.34 -12.68
C PHE A 78 12.14 -9.58 -11.55
N TRP A 79 13.40 -9.18 -11.73
CA TRP A 79 14.12 -8.44 -10.69
C TRP A 79 13.47 -7.08 -10.38
N LEU A 80 13.01 -6.36 -11.41
CA LEU A 80 12.31 -5.09 -11.23
C LEU A 80 10.98 -5.25 -10.47
N THR A 81 10.18 -6.27 -10.83
CA THR A 81 8.91 -6.51 -10.14
C THR A 81 9.10 -7.07 -8.74
N LEU A 82 10.12 -7.90 -8.51
CA LEU A 82 10.48 -8.42 -7.20
C LEU A 82 10.90 -7.29 -6.24
N ILE A 83 11.79 -6.40 -6.68
CA ILE A 83 12.22 -5.25 -5.87
C ILE A 83 11.00 -4.36 -5.54
N GLY A 84 10.13 -4.12 -6.52
CA GLY A 84 8.88 -3.39 -6.30
C GLY A 84 7.97 -4.06 -5.27
N ALA A 85 7.76 -5.37 -5.38
CA ALA A 85 6.93 -6.13 -4.45
C ALA A 85 7.53 -6.16 -3.03
N VAL A 86 8.86 -6.30 -2.89
CA VAL A 86 9.53 -6.23 -1.60
C VAL A 86 9.39 -4.84 -0.97
N CYS A 87 9.53 -3.77 -1.76
CA CYS A 87 9.34 -2.41 -1.30
C CYS A 87 7.90 -2.18 -0.81
N MET A 88 6.90 -2.74 -1.50
CA MET A 88 5.50 -2.68 -1.08
C MET A 88 5.24 -3.40 0.25
N VAL A 89 5.91 -4.52 0.50
CA VAL A 89 5.76 -5.30 1.75
C VAL A 89 6.45 -4.61 2.93
N LEU A 90 7.48 -3.81 2.68
CA LEU A 90 8.26 -3.12 3.72
C LEU A 90 7.70 -1.74 4.12
N MET A 91 6.75 -1.19 3.37
CA MET A 91 6.04 0.05 3.73
C MET A 91 5.15 -0.14 4.95
#